data_AF-A0A937NCA1-F1
#
_entry.id   AF-A0A937NCA1-F1
#
_cell.length_a   1.000
_cell.length_b   1.000
_cell.length_c   1.000
_cell.angle_alpha   90.00
_cell.angle_beta   90.00
_cell.angle_gamma   90.00
#
_symmetry.space_group_name_H-M   'P 1'
#
loop_
_entity.id
_entity.type
_entity.pdbx_description
1 polymer ?
#
loop_
_entity_poly.entity_id
_entity_poly.type
_entity_poly.pdbx_seq_one_letter_code
_entity_poly.pdbx_strand_id
1 'polypeptide(L)'
;MSEITLNVLDVERSLHARVHGAAGERVVAALAADPETIEELAVAVGRFLCGSEDGDFFDGWHDGVCHEPWDAGIVFVDLAGRLVASRSSYSSFSHRGTVAWHDGDADGGLMLPYHLSGDWEFSDDPDTFDLQSARRREERLSVAPLDARAVLYDRAPEFIAREVHARQTELGDLSDDARYELAREIHARWLLTQREDLGGLCPRDLMIDDRHEHIERDHQNQQHHWSFVGQAPPGIPRESAAYRFGGFGTHEIVLYYDLVRELIRKCIGRLVDSAVTEADLPGEAEHLQQLRQEWMHGPEYEELQGRSPASVIDRERRRLPECVSGEQAMVDPDCPLCQMMADEQFGPMFWGLDGCNMDDDFAFSFHRTREEWEKEQREYEEMNRRFEEEWKRDQDFINGRAAAQEFLGVDEGQSSVWTSSFSDEQATDAMPAGQAVPLMLFGIGAHLGELGEDLKSTEDGAERARLLRSNFAELRHAIDDRNPWTAESTVASFSERLDELATDRPKLALKCTDLERQLDRLLERCRDLQDFDDQIPF
;
A
#
# COMPACT_ATOMS: atom_id res chain seq x y z
N MET A 1 11.66 35.04 14.17
CA MET A 1 12.72 34.06 14.44
C MET A 1 12.01 32.85 15.00
N SER A 2 12.40 31.67 14.54
CA SER A 2 11.70 30.40 14.78
C SER A 2 12.73 29.31 15.08
N GLU A 3 13.80 29.67 15.79
CA GLU A 3 14.90 28.75 16.08
C GLU A 3 14.67 28.05 17.41
N ILE A 4 15.23 26.85 17.58
CA ILE A 4 15.18 26.04 18.79
C ILE A 4 16.56 25.49 19.10
N THR A 5 16.82 25.15 20.37
CA THR A 5 17.91 24.24 20.72
C THR A 5 17.41 22.82 20.51
N LEU A 6 18.02 22.06 19.61
CA LEU A 6 17.67 20.65 19.36
C LEU A 6 18.81 19.76 19.86
N ASN A 7 18.47 18.81 20.73
CA ASN A 7 19.36 17.78 21.26
C ASN A 7 18.95 16.41 20.71
N VAL A 8 19.90 15.64 20.23
CA VAL A 8 19.71 14.25 19.79
C VAL A 8 20.70 13.36 20.53
N LEU A 9 20.21 12.28 21.12
CA LEU A 9 20.99 11.36 21.94
C LEU A 9 20.75 9.93 21.48
N ASP A 10 21.81 9.14 21.41
CA ASP A 10 21.73 7.69 21.31
C ASP A 10 22.50 7.05 22.48
N VAL A 11 22.89 5.78 22.35
CA VAL A 11 23.65 5.06 23.39
C VAL A 11 25.13 5.44 23.41
N GLU A 12 25.68 5.91 22.29
CA GLU A 12 27.11 6.14 22.11
C GLU A 12 27.49 7.61 22.33
N ARG A 13 26.62 8.54 21.91
CA ARG A 13 26.91 9.97 21.96
C ARG A 13 25.66 10.84 22.08
N SER A 14 25.89 12.14 22.13
CA SER A 14 24.84 13.15 22.15
C SER A 14 25.31 14.36 21.35
N LEU A 15 24.41 14.93 20.57
CA LEU A 15 24.66 16.09 19.72
C LEU A 15 23.63 17.18 20.00
N HIS A 16 24.02 18.44 19.82
CA HIS A 16 23.08 19.56 19.83
C HIS A 16 23.44 20.66 18.84
N ALA A 17 22.44 21.40 18.41
CA ALA A 17 22.59 22.60 17.59
C ALA A 17 21.45 23.58 17.83
N ARG A 18 21.66 24.83 17.42
CA ARG A 18 20.59 25.83 17.28
C ARG A 18 20.12 25.79 15.84
N VAL A 19 18.89 25.39 15.61
CA VAL A 19 18.33 25.12 14.28
C VAL A 19 16.97 25.76 14.13
N HIS A 20 16.52 25.97 12.89
CA HIS A 20 15.13 26.36 12.63
C HIS A 20 14.17 25.26 13.10
N GLY A 21 12.99 25.61 13.62
CA GLY A 21 12.01 24.66 14.17
C GLY A 21 11.57 23.57 13.19
N ALA A 22 11.50 23.89 11.90
CA ALA A 22 11.24 22.92 10.83
C ALA A 22 12.29 21.77 10.77
N ALA A 23 13.55 22.01 11.18
CA ALA A 23 14.54 20.94 11.29
C ALA A 23 14.18 19.97 12.43
N GLY A 24 13.66 20.49 13.55
CA GLY A 24 13.12 19.67 14.63
C GLY A 24 11.92 18.82 14.19
N GLU A 25 11.02 19.39 13.40
CA GLU A 25 9.88 18.65 12.83
C GLU A 25 10.33 17.50 11.93
N ARG A 26 11.35 17.70 11.08
CA ARG A 26 11.91 16.64 10.24
C ARG A 26 12.61 15.55 11.05
N VAL A 27 13.36 15.93 12.10
CA VAL A 27 13.96 14.95 13.01
C VAL A 27 12.89 14.10 13.68
N VAL A 28 11.82 14.71 14.19
CA VAL A 28 10.70 13.96 14.79
C VAL A 28 9.99 13.09 13.76
N ALA A 29 9.74 13.58 12.55
CA ALA A 29 9.13 12.80 11.48
C ALA A 29 10.00 11.59 11.07
N ALA A 30 11.32 11.75 11.05
CA ALA A 30 12.29 10.70 10.75
C ALA A 30 12.31 9.56 11.77
N LEU A 31 11.76 9.77 12.98
CA LEU A 31 11.57 8.70 13.96
C LEU A 31 10.60 7.62 13.49
N ALA A 32 9.81 7.86 12.43
CA ALA A 32 8.95 6.87 11.79
C ALA A 32 9.74 5.69 11.18
N ALA A 33 11.03 5.88 10.93
CA ALA A 33 11.93 4.83 10.47
C ALA A 33 12.48 3.95 11.62
N ASP A 34 12.07 4.23 12.86
CA ASP A 34 12.53 3.58 14.09
C ASP A 34 14.07 3.59 14.31
N PRO A 35 14.79 4.70 14.11
CA PRO A 35 16.24 4.73 14.31
C PRO A 35 16.63 4.54 15.79
N GLU A 36 17.71 3.81 16.03
CA GLU A 36 18.32 3.61 17.34
C GLU A 36 19.67 4.34 17.49
N THR A 37 20.29 4.73 16.38
CA THR A 37 21.53 5.53 16.37
C THR A 37 21.37 6.84 15.60
N ILE A 38 22.24 7.80 15.88
CA ILE A 38 22.27 9.07 15.17
C ILE A 38 22.55 8.88 13.67
N GLU A 39 23.38 7.89 13.28
CA GLU A 39 23.63 7.55 11.88
C GLU A 39 22.36 7.05 11.17
N GLU A 40 21.59 6.17 11.83
CA GLU A 40 20.31 5.71 11.29
C GLU A 40 19.32 6.87 11.15
N LEU A 41 19.27 7.76 12.15
CA LEU A 41 18.43 8.95 12.12
C LEU A 41 18.85 9.89 10.97
N ALA A 42 20.15 10.08 10.73
CA ALA A 42 20.64 10.92 9.63
C ALA A 42 20.13 10.42 8.28
N VAL A 43 20.20 9.10 8.05
CA VAL A 43 19.65 8.47 6.84
C VAL A 43 18.13 8.65 6.77
N ALA A 44 17.40 8.47 7.88
CA ALA A 44 15.95 8.61 7.94
C ALA A 44 15.46 10.04 7.69
N VAL A 45 16.21 11.05 8.13
CA VAL A 45 15.90 12.47 7.86
C VAL A 45 15.92 12.77 6.35
N GLY A 46 16.70 12.02 5.57
CA GLY A 46 16.71 12.09 4.11
C GLY A 46 15.34 11.83 3.46
N ARG A 47 14.38 11.19 4.15
CA ARG A 47 12.99 11.04 3.67
C ARG A 47 12.26 12.37 3.54
N PHE A 48 12.69 13.40 4.26
CA PHE A 48 12.02 14.69 4.37
C PHE A 48 12.86 15.87 3.83
N LEU A 49 13.97 15.58 3.16
CA LEU A 49 14.87 16.57 2.56
C LEU A 49 15.06 16.28 1.08
N CYS A 50 15.05 17.31 0.25
CA CYS A 50 15.49 17.18 -1.14
C CYS A 50 17.00 17.29 -1.24
N GLY A 51 17.63 16.37 -1.96
CA GLY A 51 18.94 16.59 -2.58
C GLY A 51 20.04 17.11 -1.65
N SER A 52 20.32 16.45 -0.52
CA SER A 52 21.57 16.70 0.20
C SER A 52 22.74 16.15 -0.64
N GLU A 53 23.11 16.89 -1.69
CA GLU A 53 24.41 16.80 -2.30
C GLU A 53 25.45 17.14 -1.22
N ASP A 54 26.14 16.10 -0.76
CA ASP A 54 27.43 16.10 -0.04
C ASP A 54 27.50 16.43 1.47
N GLY A 55 26.40 16.72 2.18
CA GLY A 55 26.43 17.00 3.64
C GLY A 55 25.69 15.99 4.52
N ASP A 56 26.31 15.54 5.61
CA ASP A 56 25.60 14.88 6.73
C ASP A 56 24.66 15.91 7.39
N PHE A 57 23.40 15.54 7.64
CA PHE A 57 22.43 16.43 8.29
C PHE A 57 22.92 16.98 9.64
N PHE A 58 23.76 16.21 10.34
CA PHE A 58 24.36 16.60 11.62
C PHE A 58 25.72 17.30 11.47
N ASP A 59 26.15 17.65 10.26
CA ASP A 59 27.40 18.40 10.07
C ASP A 59 27.33 19.77 10.77
N GLY A 60 28.42 20.13 11.46
CA GLY A 60 28.52 21.35 12.27
C GLY A 60 27.80 21.33 13.62
N TRP A 61 27.16 20.21 14.01
CA TRP A 61 26.58 20.07 15.34
C TRP A 61 27.66 19.90 16.42
N HIS A 62 27.31 20.22 17.67
CA HIS A 62 28.23 20.17 18.80
C HIS A 62 28.00 18.93 19.66
N ASP A 63 29.09 18.34 20.15
CA ASP A 63 29.01 17.23 21.10
C ASP A 63 28.40 17.66 22.44
N GLY A 64 27.68 16.71 23.05
CA GLY A 64 27.05 16.86 24.36
C GLY A 64 25.61 17.37 24.29
N VAL A 65 25.05 17.63 25.47
CA VAL A 65 23.67 18.08 25.66
C VAL A 65 23.65 19.55 26.07
N CYS A 66 22.81 20.35 25.43
CA CYS A 66 22.56 21.73 25.77
C CYS A 66 21.14 21.90 26.34
N HIS A 67 21.05 22.23 27.63
CA HIS A 67 19.77 22.45 28.32
C HIS A 67 19.26 23.90 28.22
N GLU A 68 20.02 24.80 27.58
CA GLU A 68 19.60 26.19 27.41
C GLU A 68 18.63 26.31 26.23
N PRO A 69 17.36 26.74 26.45
CA PRO A 69 16.43 26.97 25.36
C PRO A 69 16.90 28.15 24.50
N TRP A 70 16.60 28.09 23.22
CA TRP A 70 16.94 29.14 22.27
C TRP A 70 15.70 29.63 21.54
N ASP A 71 15.50 30.95 21.50
CA ASP A 71 14.40 31.63 20.80
C ASP A 71 13.02 30.97 21.04
N ALA A 72 12.56 30.13 20.11
CA ALA A 72 11.27 29.48 20.16
C ALA A 72 11.22 28.26 21.11
N GLY A 73 12.36 27.77 21.63
CA GLY A 73 12.35 26.74 22.67
C GLY A 73 13.51 25.74 22.67
N ILE A 74 13.21 24.54 23.19
CA ILE A 74 14.13 23.41 23.29
C ILE A 74 13.43 22.09 22.98
N VAL A 75 14.15 21.18 22.34
CA VAL A 75 13.71 19.83 22.00
C VAL A 75 14.81 18.84 22.32
N PHE A 76 14.46 17.72 22.94
CA PHE A 76 15.31 16.57 23.19
C PHE A 76 14.73 15.35 22.51
N VAL A 77 15.57 14.59 21.84
CA VAL A 77 15.24 13.32 21.20
C VAL A 77 16.23 12.28 21.71
N ASP A 78 15.74 11.31 22.48
CA ASP A 78 16.50 10.15 22.93
C ASP A 78 16.10 8.92 22.13
N LEU A 79 16.98 8.47 21.24
CA LEU A 79 16.75 7.32 20.36
C LEU A 79 16.71 6.01 21.14
N ALA A 80 17.66 5.83 22.07
CA ALA A 80 17.74 4.63 22.89
C ALA A 80 16.55 4.50 23.86
N GLY A 81 16.09 5.63 24.42
CA GLY A 81 14.93 5.71 25.30
C GLY A 81 13.58 5.83 24.57
N ARG A 82 13.56 6.02 23.25
CA ARG A 82 12.37 6.30 22.45
C ARG A 82 11.55 7.45 23.07
N LEU A 83 12.19 8.58 23.38
CA LEU A 83 11.59 9.70 24.09
C LEU A 83 11.82 11.02 23.33
N VAL A 84 10.75 11.79 23.15
CA VAL A 84 10.80 13.18 22.69
C VAL A 84 10.31 14.08 23.82
N ALA A 85 11.17 14.96 24.33
CA ALA A 85 10.77 15.97 25.30
C ALA A 85 10.92 17.36 24.69
N SER A 86 9.89 18.21 24.78
CA SER A 86 9.93 19.50 24.10
C SER A 86 9.22 20.60 24.89
N ARG A 87 9.74 21.81 24.75
CA ARG A 87 9.05 23.05 25.11
C ARG A 87 9.32 24.03 23.99
N SER A 88 8.40 24.09 23.02
CA SER A 88 8.52 24.92 21.83
C SER A 88 7.27 25.76 21.63
N SER A 89 7.43 27.04 21.30
CA SER A 89 6.34 27.91 20.85
C SER A 89 6.13 27.85 19.33
N TYR A 90 6.99 27.14 18.60
CA TYR A 90 6.92 27.03 17.13
C TYR A 90 6.18 25.77 16.67
N SER A 91 6.49 24.62 17.27
CA SER A 91 5.93 23.31 16.88
C SER A 91 5.35 22.58 18.08
N SER A 92 4.31 21.80 17.82
CA SER A 92 3.81 20.76 18.73
C SER A 92 4.10 19.40 18.11
N PHE A 93 4.86 18.57 18.82
CA PHE A 93 5.26 17.25 18.32
C PHE A 93 4.27 16.19 18.81
N SER A 94 4.00 15.19 17.97
CA SER A 94 3.13 14.07 18.33
C SER A 94 3.44 12.82 17.50
N HIS A 95 2.76 11.71 17.77
CA HIS A 95 2.93 10.46 17.01
C HIS A 95 2.55 10.56 15.54
N ARG A 96 1.77 11.57 15.14
CA ARG A 96 1.32 11.73 13.75
C ARG A 96 1.33 13.19 13.37
N GLY A 97 1.69 13.47 12.14
CA GLY A 97 1.67 14.84 11.65
C GLY A 97 2.03 14.92 10.19
N THR A 98 2.25 16.14 9.75
CA THR A 98 2.83 16.43 8.44
C THR A 98 4.03 17.34 8.64
N VAL A 99 5.02 17.22 7.76
CA VAL A 99 6.18 18.09 7.74
C VAL A 99 6.35 18.67 6.34
N ALA A 100 6.72 19.94 6.26
CA ALA A 100 7.02 20.57 4.99
C ALA A 100 8.30 19.97 4.40
N TRP A 101 8.15 19.35 3.24
CA TRP A 101 9.23 18.97 2.34
C TRP A 101 9.60 20.19 1.49
N HIS A 102 10.90 20.44 1.38
CA HIS A 102 11.43 21.55 0.61
C HIS A 102 12.44 21.01 -0.39
N ASP A 103 12.30 21.44 -1.65
CA ASP A 103 13.25 21.22 -2.74
C ASP A 103 14.45 22.17 -2.70
N GLY A 104 14.43 23.15 -1.80
CA GLY A 104 15.41 24.22 -1.72
C GLY A 104 14.86 25.58 -2.17
N ASP A 105 13.70 25.60 -2.83
CA ASP A 105 12.96 26.82 -3.15
C ASP A 105 11.95 27.17 -2.06
N ALA A 106 11.81 28.48 -1.79
CA ALA A 106 11.23 28.99 -0.54
C ALA A 106 9.69 29.04 -0.52
N ASP A 107 8.99 28.75 -1.62
CA ASP A 107 7.54 28.93 -1.71
C ASP A 107 6.80 27.60 -1.91
N GLY A 108 6.01 27.21 -0.89
CA GLY A 108 4.96 26.22 -1.03
C GLY A 108 5.32 24.74 -0.78
N GLY A 109 6.17 24.46 0.20
CA GLY A 109 6.62 23.09 0.51
C GLY A 109 5.49 22.05 0.61
N LEU A 110 5.67 20.90 -0.03
CA LEU A 110 4.75 19.75 0.02
C LEU A 110 4.64 19.24 1.46
N MET A 111 3.43 19.00 1.95
CA MET A 111 3.25 18.48 3.31
C MET A 111 3.29 16.95 3.30
N LEU A 112 4.38 16.38 3.80
CA LEU A 112 4.59 14.94 3.86
C LEU A 112 4.08 14.36 5.19
N PRO A 113 3.19 13.36 5.18
CA PRO A 113 2.68 12.74 6.40
C PRO A 113 3.74 11.86 7.07
N TYR A 114 3.68 11.74 8.39
CA TYR A 114 4.46 10.75 9.13
C TYR A 114 3.61 10.12 10.24
N HIS A 115 3.99 8.91 10.63
CA HIS A 115 3.40 8.18 11.74
C HIS A 115 4.49 7.42 12.50
N LEU A 116 4.60 7.68 13.81
CA LEU A 116 5.56 7.06 14.70
C LEU A 116 4.96 5.82 15.37
N SER A 117 5.81 4.84 15.68
CA SER A 117 5.45 3.73 16.56
C SER A 117 4.87 4.23 17.90
N GLY A 118 3.99 3.43 18.50
CA GLY A 118 3.44 3.69 19.84
C GLY A 118 4.48 3.61 20.97
N ASP A 119 5.68 3.10 20.68
CA ASP A 119 6.79 3.00 21.64
C ASP A 119 7.50 4.34 21.92
N TRP A 120 7.27 5.37 21.09
CA TRP A 120 7.78 6.71 21.31
C TRP A 120 6.98 7.46 22.39
N GLU A 121 7.61 7.88 23.50
CA GLU A 121 6.97 8.71 24.52
C GLU A 121 7.17 10.20 24.20
N PHE A 122 6.12 11.02 24.41
CA PHE A 122 6.18 12.48 24.26
C PHE A 122 5.99 13.16 25.61
N SER A 123 6.85 14.13 25.93
CA SER A 123 6.83 14.90 27.16
C SER A 123 6.89 16.40 26.87
N ASP A 124 6.00 17.19 27.49
CA ASP A 124 6.01 18.65 27.40
C ASP A 124 6.91 19.29 28.48
N ASP A 125 7.61 18.48 29.27
CA ASP A 125 8.45 18.93 30.39
C ASP A 125 9.94 18.54 30.22
N PRO A 126 10.71 19.34 29.46
CA PRO A 126 12.14 19.10 29.27
C PRO A 126 12.96 19.15 30.56
N ASP A 127 12.44 19.75 31.64
CA ASP A 127 13.17 19.83 32.92
C ASP A 127 13.26 18.45 33.61
N THR A 128 12.44 17.48 33.18
CA THR A 128 12.45 16.09 33.69
C THR A 128 13.10 15.10 32.72
N PHE A 129 13.65 15.59 31.60
CA PHE A 129 14.14 14.76 30.51
C PHE A 129 15.15 13.70 30.96
N ASP A 130 16.19 14.07 31.72
CA ASP A 130 17.24 13.13 32.13
C ASP A 130 16.69 11.95 32.96
N LEU A 131 15.72 12.23 33.83
CA LEU A 131 15.08 11.21 34.65
C LEU A 131 14.20 10.29 33.80
N GLN A 132 13.41 10.86 32.89
CA GLN A 132 12.53 10.10 31.98
C GLN A 132 13.36 9.25 31.01
N SER A 133 14.40 9.82 30.40
CA SER A 133 15.36 9.15 29.52
C SER A 133 16.02 7.97 30.23
N ALA A 134 16.58 8.16 31.43
CA ALA A 134 17.22 7.09 32.19
C ALA A 134 16.24 5.95 32.52
N ARG A 135 15.02 6.28 32.96
CA ARG A 135 13.95 5.29 33.21
C ARG A 135 13.63 4.50 31.95
N ARG A 136 13.38 5.18 30.83
CA ARG A 136 13.00 4.54 29.57
C ARG A 136 14.11 3.65 29.01
N ARG A 137 15.37 4.10 29.08
CA ARG A 137 16.53 3.29 28.71
C ARG A 137 16.63 2.04 29.59
N GLU A 138 16.43 2.15 30.90
CA GLU A 138 16.42 0.98 31.81
C GLU A 138 15.29 0.00 31.48
N GLU A 139 14.07 0.50 31.27
CA GLU A 139 12.92 -0.31 30.85
C GLU A 139 13.21 -1.08 29.55
N ARG A 140 13.74 -0.39 28.53
CA ARG A 140 14.06 -1.02 27.24
C ARG A 140 15.22 -2.01 27.34
N LEU A 141 16.26 -1.70 28.10
CA LEU A 141 17.37 -2.62 28.35
C LEU A 141 16.93 -3.89 29.10
N SER A 142 15.81 -3.84 29.85
CA SER A 142 15.24 -5.01 30.51
C SER A 142 14.57 -5.99 29.53
N VAL A 143 14.27 -5.55 28.30
CA VAL A 143 13.67 -6.35 27.24
C VAL A 143 14.70 -6.54 26.13
N ALA A 144 15.34 -7.71 26.10
CA ALA A 144 16.31 -8.03 25.05
C ALA A 144 15.62 -8.04 23.66
N PRO A 145 16.22 -7.42 22.64
CA PRO A 145 15.72 -7.52 21.27
C PRO A 145 15.61 -8.99 20.85
N LEU A 146 14.43 -9.37 20.35
CA LEU A 146 14.14 -10.73 19.90
C LEU A 146 14.22 -10.80 18.37
N ASP A 147 15.11 -11.64 17.86
CA ASP A 147 15.20 -11.97 16.43
C ASP A 147 14.14 -13.02 16.07
N ALA A 148 12.87 -12.60 16.03
CA ALA A 148 11.73 -13.49 15.78
C ALA A 148 11.86 -14.23 14.44
N ARG A 149 12.45 -13.57 13.43
CA ARG A 149 12.65 -14.12 12.09
C ARG A 149 13.55 -15.35 12.10
N ALA A 150 14.62 -15.35 12.90
CA ALA A 150 15.47 -16.53 13.03
C ALA A 150 14.65 -17.75 13.50
N VAL A 151 13.70 -17.57 14.43
CA VAL A 151 12.82 -18.67 14.85
C VAL A 151 11.82 -19.04 13.75
N LEU A 152 11.11 -18.07 13.19
CA LEU A 152 10.09 -18.29 12.16
C LEU A 152 10.66 -19.05 10.96
N TYR A 153 11.77 -18.56 10.39
CA TYR A 153 12.33 -19.14 9.19
C TYR A 153 13.16 -20.40 9.49
N ASP A 154 13.96 -20.46 10.55
CA ASP A 154 14.90 -21.57 10.76
C ASP A 154 14.30 -22.75 11.53
N ARG A 155 13.31 -22.52 12.41
CA ARG A 155 12.69 -23.57 13.24
C ARG A 155 11.41 -24.17 12.65
N ALA A 156 10.72 -23.46 11.76
CA ALA A 156 9.52 -24.00 11.10
C ALA A 156 9.78 -25.34 10.38
N PRO A 157 10.87 -25.53 9.61
CA PRO A 157 11.18 -26.82 8.97
C PRO A 157 11.22 -28.02 9.94
N GLU A 158 11.84 -27.86 11.11
CA GLU A 158 11.92 -28.91 12.15
C GLU A 158 10.55 -29.22 12.75
N PHE A 159 9.71 -28.20 12.96
CA PHE A 159 8.35 -28.37 13.43
C PHE A 159 7.50 -29.12 12.39
N ILE A 160 7.54 -28.69 11.13
CA ILE A 160 6.79 -29.29 10.03
C ILE A 160 7.14 -30.77 9.87
N ALA A 161 8.42 -31.12 9.80
CA ALA A 161 8.86 -32.50 9.64
C ALA A 161 8.30 -33.41 10.75
N ARG A 162 8.35 -32.96 12.01
CA ARG A 162 7.80 -33.70 13.15
C ARG A 162 6.28 -33.86 13.09
N GLU A 163 5.56 -32.79 12.80
CA GLU A 163 4.09 -32.77 12.77
C GLU A 163 3.50 -33.62 11.64
N VAL A 164 4.14 -33.60 10.47
CA VAL A 164 3.74 -34.44 9.33
C VAL A 164 4.08 -35.90 9.61
N HIS A 165 5.29 -36.20 10.10
CA HIS A 165 5.69 -37.57 10.46
C HIS A 165 4.79 -38.19 11.54
N ALA A 166 4.36 -37.42 12.54
CA ALA A 166 3.45 -37.88 13.57
C ALA A 166 2.11 -38.42 13.03
N ARG A 167 1.73 -38.03 11.80
CA ARG A 167 0.52 -38.47 11.11
C ARG A 167 0.79 -39.30 9.86
N GLN A 168 2.04 -39.76 9.67
CA GLN A 168 2.47 -40.44 8.43
C GLN A 168 1.58 -41.63 8.05
N THR A 169 1.12 -42.40 9.04
CA THR A 169 0.26 -43.58 8.81
C THR A 169 -1.09 -43.24 8.20
N GLU A 170 -1.54 -41.99 8.31
CA GLU A 170 -2.83 -41.52 7.80
C GLU A 170 -2.70 -40.97 6.38
N LEU A 171 -1.51 -40.49 5.97
CA LEU A 171 -1.30 -39.70 4.74
C LEU A 171 -1.63 -40.44 3.43
N GLY A 172 -1.39 -41.75 3.39
CA GLY A 172 -1.55 -42.56 2.17
C GLY A 172 -3.00 -42.65 1.69
N ASP A 173 -3.96 -42.56 2.60
CA ASP A 173 -5.39 -42.73 2.33
C ASP A 173 -6.13 -41.37 2.20
N LEU A 174 -5.46 -40.25 2.44
CA LEU A 174 -6.07 -38.92 2.37
C LEU A 174 -6.35 -38.50 0.93
N SER A 175 -7.53 -37.92 0.70
CA SER A 175 -7.83 -37.13 -0.50
C SER A 175 -7.00 -35.84 -0.52
N ASP A 176 -6.97 -35.15 -1.66
CA ASP A 176 -6.26 -33.87 -1.77
C ASP A 176 -6.87 -32.80 -0.84
N ASP A 177 -8.20 -32.74 -0.73
CA ASP A 177 -8.88 -31.85 0.24
C ASP A 177 -8.50 -32.17 1.69
N ALA A 178 -8.38 -33.45 2.05
CA ALA A 178 -7.99 -33.85 3.40
C ALA A 178 -6.51 -33.54 3.68
N ARG A 179 -5.63 -33.62 2.67
CA ARG A 179 -4.23 -33.17 2.78
C ARG A 179 -4.14 -31.65 2.92
N TYR A 180 -5.00 -30.91 2.22
CA TYR A 180 -5.12 -29.45 2.36
C TYR A 180 -5.52 -29.07 3.79
N GLU A 181 -6.59 -29.67 4.32
CA GLU A 181 -7.03 -29.45 5.70
C GLU A 181 -5.96 -29.82 6.73
N LEU A 182 -5.24 -30.92 6.50
CA LEU A 182 -4.12 -31.30 7.37
C LEU A 182 -3.00 -30.25 7.34
N ALA A 183 -2.64 -29.74 6.15
CA ALA A 183 -1.65 -28.68 6.03
C ALA A 183 -2.14 -27.41 6.74
N ARG A 184 -3.43 -27.08 6.61
CA ARG A 184 -4.09 -25.99 7.33
C ARG A 184 -3.94 -26.11 8.83
N GLU A 185 -4.27 -27.27 9.39
CA GLU A 185 -4.17 -27.55 10.82
C GLU A 185 -2.73 -27.44 11.35
N ILE A 186 -1.76 -28.03 10.64
CA ILE A 186 -0.34 -27.99 11.04
C ILE A 186 0.16 -26.54 11.09
N HIS A 187 -0.17 -25.75 10.08
CA HIS A 187 0.23 -24.34 10.01
C HIS A 187 -0.44 -23.50 11.10
N ALA A 188 -1.76 -23.67 11.31
CA ALA A 188 -2.46 -22.97 12.38
C ALA A 188 -1.86 -23.30 13.76
N ARG A 189 -1.51 -24.58 13.98
CA ARG A 189 -0.82 -25.01 15.21
C ARG A 189 0.53 -24.34 15.36
N TRP A 190 1.33 -24.27 14.30
CA TRP A 190 2.60 -23.54 14.32
C TRP A 190 2.41 -22.09 14.78
N LEU A 191 1.45 -21.40 14.18
CA LEU A 191 1.21 -19.98 14.44
C LEU A 191 0.67 -19.68 15.84
N LEU A 192 -0.15 -20.58 16.40
CA LEU A 192 -0.85 -20.38 17.67
C LEU A 192 -0.18 -21.04 18.88
N THR A 193 0.90 -21.82 18.68
CA THR A 193 1.61 -22.47 19.79
C THR A 193 2.61 -21.52 20.42
N GLN A 194 2.50 -21.28 21.72
CA GLN A 194 3.49 -20.52 22.50
C GLN A 194 4.84 -21.22 22.52
N ARG A 195 5.93 -20.44 22.43
CA ARG A 195 7.29 -20.98 22.35
C ARG A 195 8.25 -20.30 23.31
N GLU A 196 9.09 -21.10 23.97
CA GLU A 196 10.14 -20.60 24.88
C GLU A 196 11.20 -19.76 24.15
N ASP A 197 11.55 -20.15 22.91
CA ASP A 197 12.49 -19.41 22.05
C ASP A 197 11.91 -18.08 21.53
N LEU A 198 10.63 -17.81 21.78
CA LEU A 198 9.94 -16.55 21.54
C LEU A 198 9.50 -15.86 22.85
N GLY A 199 10.10 -16.21 23.98
CA GLY A 199 9.76 -15.61 25.28
C GLY A 199 8.36 -15.96 25.78
N GLY A 200 7.78 -17.08 25.33
CA GLY A 200 6.44 -17.53 25.68
C GLY A 200 5.33 -17.01 24.76
N LEU A 201 5.66 -16.21 23.74
CA LEU A 201 4.73 -15.76 22.71
C LEU A 201 4.56 -16.82 21.63
N CYS A 202 3.44 -16.77 20.90
CA CYS A 202 3.30 -17.56 19.67
C CYS A 202 3.80 -16.76 18.44
N PRO A 203 4.19 -17.42 17.35
CA PRO A 203 4.57 -16.75 16.10
C PRO A 203 3.59 -15.67 15.64
N ARG A 204 2.28 -15.94 15.71
CA ARG A 204 1.23 -15.00 15.30
C ARG A 204 1.26 -13.72 16.13
N ASP A 205 1.41 -13.84 17.45
CA ASP A 205 1.44 -12.68 18.35
C ASP A 205 2.56 -11.72 17.98
N LEU A 206 3.70 -12.24 17.50
CA LEU A 206 4.83 -11.42 17.05
C LEU A 206 4.62 -10.82 15.66
N MET A 207 3.92 -11.54 14.78
CA MET A 207 3.65 -11.08 13.42
C MET A 207 2.59 -9.97 13.38
N ILE A 208 1.60 -10.02 14.28
CA ILE A 208 0.43 -9.11 14.30
C ILE A 208 0.44 -8.17 15.53
N ASP A 209 1.61 -7.96 16.16
CA ASP A 209 1.70 -7.00 17.27
C ASP A 209 1.51 -5.54 16.82
N ASP A 210 1.63 -4.60 17.75
CA ASP A 210 1.48 -3.16 17.50
C ASP A 210 2.43 -2.62 16.42
N ARG A 211 3.54 -3.32 16.13
CA ARG A 211 4.50 -2.91 15.10
C ARG A 211 4.00 -3.21 13.69
N HIS A 212 3.13 -4.21 13.49
CA HIS A 212 2.54 -4.50 12.17
C HIS A 212 1.82 -3.28 11.60
N GLU A 213 0.89 -2.71 12.37
CA GLU A 213 0.13 -1.52 11.98
C GLU A 213 1.04 -0.30 11.74
N HIS A 214 2.12 -0.18 12.53
CA HIS A 214 3.12 0.87 12.29
C HIS A 214 3.81 0.70 10.94
N ILE A 215 4.19 -0.53 10.58
CA ILE A 215 4.88 -0.83 9.32
C ILE A 215 3.97 -0.49 8.13
N GLU A 216 2.71 -0.90 8.18
CA GLU A 216 1.73 -0.61 7.12
C GLU A 216 1.55 0.90 6.93
N ARG A 217 1.41 1.64 8.05
CA ARG A 217 1.27 3.11 7.99
C ARG A 217 2.52 3.81 7.50
N ASP A 218 3.71 3.39 7.91
CA ASP A 218 4.95 3.97 7.38
C ASP A 218 5.08 3.66 5.89
N HIS A 219 4.80 2.42 5.47
CA HIS A 219 4.85 2.02 4.07
C HIS A 219 3.88 2.85 3.21
N GLN A 220 2.64 3.06 3.67
CA GLN A 220 1.68 3.93 3.01
C GLN A 220 2.15 5.39 2.96
N ASN A 221 2.76 5.91 4.03
CA ASN A 221 3.35 7.25 4.00
C ASN A 221 4.48 7.33 2.98
N GLN A 222 5.34 6.32 2.89
CA GLN A 222 6.42 6.28 1.90
C GLN A 222 5.88 6.21 0.45
N GLN A 223 4.77 5.52 0.21
CA GLN A 223 4.05 5.55 -1.07
C GLN A 223 3.57 6.96 -1.39
N HIS A 224 2.89 7.62 -0.45
CA HIS A 224 2.44 9.00 -0.62
C HIS A 224 3.62 9.97 -0.86
N HIS A 225 4.73 9.79 -0.14
CA HIS A 225 5.94 10.60 -0.33
C HIS A 225 6.45 10.46 -1.76
N TRP A 226 6.58 9.23 -2.25
CA TRP A 226 7.01 9.01 -3.63
C TRP A 226 6.02 9.60 -4.63
N SER A 227 4.71 9.43 -4.43
CA SER A 227 3.70 10.05 -5.31
C SER A 227 3.79 11.58 -5.35
N PHE A 228 4.06 12.24 -4.22
CA PHE A 228 4.14 13.71 -4.17
C PHE A 228 5.48 14.25 -4.66
N VAL A 229 6.58 13.58 -4.34
CA VAL A 229 7.93 14.07 -4.59
C VAL A 229 8.48 13.57 -5.95
N GLY A 230 7.89 12.50 -6.50
CA GLY A 230 8.32 11.90 -7.77
C GLY A 230 9.59 11.04 -7.66
N GLN A 231 10.08 10.79 -6.44
CA GLN A 231 11.29 10.00 -6.18
C GLN A 231 11.09 9.08 -4.99
N ALA A 232 11.69 7.88 -5.06
CA ALA A 232 11.60 6.89 -4.01
C ALA A 232 12.28 7.42 -2.73
N PRO A 233 11.66 7.25 -1.55
CA PRO A 233 12.30 7.63 -0.30
C PRO A 233 13.52 6.75 -0.01
N PRO A 234 14.52 7.25 0.75
CA PRO A 234 15.64 6.44 1.18
C PRO A 234 15.15 5.30 2.09
N GLY A 235 15.53 4.07 1.73
CA GLY A 235 15.22 2.88 2.53
C GLY A 235 16.12 2.78 3.75
N ILE A 236 15.64 2.12 4.80
CA ILE A 236 16.47 1.91 5.99
C ILE A 236 17.66 0.95 5.68
N PRO A 237 18.80 1.11 6.37
CA PRO A 237 19.93 0.20 6.23
C PRO A 237 19.63 -1.20 6.76
N ARG A 238 20.26 -2.25 6.21
CA ARG A 238 19.99 -3.66 6.60
C ARG A 238 20.60 -4.03 7.94
N GLU A 239 21.65 -3.33 8.31
CA GLU A 239 22.33 -3.41 9.59
C GLU A 239 21.54 -2.75 10.73
N SER A 240 20.50 -1.97 10.39
CA SER A 240 19.72 -1.24 11.39
C SER A 240 18.90 -2.15 12.29
N ALA A 241 18.68 -1.69 13.53
CA ALA A 241 17.82 -2.39 14.47
C ALA A 241 16.39 -2.52 13.93
N ALA A 242 15.87 -1.48 13.26
CA ALA A 242 14.54 -1.48 12.65
C ALA A 242 14.39 -2.53 11.54
N TYR A 243 15.41 -2.74 10.70
CA TYR A 243 15.37 -3.79 9.68
C TYR A 243 15.38 -5.19 10.30
N ARG A 244 16.22 -5.40 11.31
CA ARG A 244 16.44 -6.73 11.90
C ARG A 244 15.32 -7.14 12.87
N PHE A 245 14.97 -6.25 13.79
CA PHE A 245 14.08 -6.52 14.92
C PHE A 245 12.72 -5.81 14.82
N GLY A 246 12.48 -5.03 13.76
CA GLY A 246 11.18 -4.38 13.53
C GLY A 246 10.05 -5.38 13.29
N GLY A 247 8.82 -4.87 13.28
CA GLY A 247 7.61 -5.67 13.02
C GLY A 247 7.58 -6.31 11.63
N PHE A 248 6.53 -7.07 11.37
CA PHE A 248 6.25 -7.72 10.09
C PHE A 248 5.23 -6.89 9.33
N GLY A 249 5.50 -6.55 8.07
CA GLY A 249 4.48 -5.97 7.20
C GLY A 249 3.66 -7.06 6.52
N THR A 250 2.62 -6.64 5.81
CA THR A 250 1.68 -7.55 5.14
C THR A 250 2.39 -8.46 4.14
N HIS A 251 3.34 -7.96 3.36
CA HIS A 251 4.04 -8.78 2.37
C HIS A 251 4.84 -9.91 3.02
N GLU A 252 5.59 -9.62 4.09
CA GLU A 252 6.35 -10.65 4.81
C GLU A 252 5.43 -11.70 5.42
N ILE A 253 4.27 -11.29 5.95
CA ILE A 253 3.27 -12.20 6.53
C ILE A 253 2.70 -13.13 5.46
N VAL A 254 2.25 -12.59 4.32
CA VAL A 254 1.65 -13.38 3.22
C VAL A 254 2.68 -14.34 2.63
N LEU A 255 3.88 -13.86 2.32
CA LEU A 255 4.94 -14.70 1.76
C LEU A 255 5.41 -15.78 2.74
N TYR A 256 5.45 -15.46 4.04
CA TYR A 256 5.72 -16.48 5.05
C TYR A 256 4.61 -17.54 5.12
N TYR A 257 3.35 -17.12 4.98
CA TYR A 257 2.23 -18.04 4.93
C TYR A 257 2.35 -19.02 3.75
N ASP A 258 2.63 -18.52 2.55
CA ASP A 258 2.78 -19.32 1.34
C ASP A 258 4.00 -20.25 1.42
N LEU A 259 5.12 -19.75 1.98
CA LEU A 259 6.30 -20.56 2.24
C LEU A 259 5.98 -21.75 3.14
N VAL A 260 5.34 -21.52 4.30
CA VAL A 260 5.04 -22.61 5.25
C VAL A 260 4.06 -23.61 4.63
N ARG A 261 3.07 -23.15 3.86
CA ARG A 261 2.14 -23.99 3.08
C ARG A 261 2.89 -24.88 2.10
N GLU A 262 3.82 -24.32 1.33
CA GLU A 262 4.61 -25.07 0.35
C GLU A 262 5.51 -26.12 1.03
N LEU A 263 6.16 -25.76 2.12
CA LEU A 263 7.01 -26.70 2.88
C LEU A 263 6.20 -27.87 3.45
N ILE A 264 5.03 -27.62 4.05
CA ILE A 264 4.16 -28.68 4.57
C ILE A 264 3.69 -29.60 3.42
N ARG A 265 3.24 -29.02 2.30
CA ARG A 265 2.76 -29.77 1.13
C ARG A 265 3.85 -30.69 0.56
N LYS A 266 5.08 -30.17 0.42
CA LYS A 266 6.24 -30.95 -0.05
C LYS A 266 6.62 -32.06 0.92
N CYS A 267 6.59 -31.78 2.22
CA CYS A 267 6.85 -32.79 3.25
C CYS A 267 5.81 -33.92 3.20
N ILE A 268 4.51 -33.58 3.15
CA ILE A 268 3.41 -34.56 3.01
C ILE A 268 3.63 -35.45 1.78
N GLY A 269 3.86 -34.84 0.60
CA GLY A 269 4.06 -35.61 -0.64
C GLY A 269 5.23 -36.59 -0.53
N ARG A 270 6.35 -36.16 0.06
CA ARG A 270 7.53 -37.01 0.25
C ARG A 270 7.30 -38.15 1.25
N LEU A 271 6.60 -37.88 2.35
CA LEU A 271 6.30 -38.89 3.38
C LEU A 271 5.21 -39.89 2.97
N VAL A 272 4.35 -39.53 2.00
CA VAL A 272 3.46 -40.49 1.32
C VAL A 272 4.27 -41.50 0.50
N ASP A 273 5.28 -41.04 -0.21
CA ASP A 273 6.09 -41.87 -1.10
C ASP A 273 7.18 -42.68 -0.39
N SER A 274 7.57 -42.27 0.83
CA SER A 274 8.70 -42.84 1.57
C SER A 274 8.38 -43.08 3.04
N ALA A 275 8.66 -44.29 3.53
CA ALA A 275 8.61 -44.61 4.95
C ALA A 275 9.80 -43.98 5.70
N VAL A 276 9.67 -42.69 6.02
CA VAL A 276 10.57 -41.93 6.91
C VAL A 276 10.38 -42.40 8.35
N THR A 277 11.46 -42.65 9.10
CA THR A 277 11.42 -42.98 10.52
C THR A 277 11.78 -41.77 11.38
N GLU A 278 11.56 -41.84 12.70
CA GLU A 278 11.94 -40.77 13.63
C GLU A 278 13.44 -40.41 13.55
N ALA A 279 14.30 -41.39 13.25
CA ALA A 279 15.74 -41.18 13.08
C ALA A 279 16.10 -40.34 11.84
N ASP A 280 15.19 -40.26 10.87
CA ASP A 280 15.38 -39.53 9.60
C ASP A 280 14.89 -38.08 9.67
N LEU A 281 14.16 -37.70 10.74
CA LEU A 281 13.58 -36.36 10.92
C LEU A 281 14.60 -35.21 10.82
N PRO A 282 15.84 -35.32 11.35
CA PRO A 282 16.84 -34.26 11.15
C PRO A 282 17.18 -34.04 9.68
N GLY A 283 17.25 -35.12 8.88
CA GLY A 283 17.52 -35.04 7.45
C GLY A 283 16.34 -34.46 6.66
N GLU A 284 15.10 -34.76 7.09
CA GLU A 284 13.90 -34.14 6.50
C GLU A 284 13.82 -32.64 6.83
N ALA A 285 14.15 -32.24 8.06
CA ALA A 285 14.22 -30.83 8.43
C ALA A 285 15.29 -30.06 7.61
N GLU A 286 16.46 -30.67 7.38
CA GLU A 286 17.51 -30.09 6.53
C GLU A 286 17.04 -29.97 5.07
N HIS A 287 16.32 -30.97 4.55
CA HIS A 287 15.73 -30.90 3.22
C HIS A 287 14.72 -29.76 3.09
N LEU A 288 13.83 -29.59 4.07
CA LEU A 288 12.87 -28.48 4.10
C LEU A 288 13.58 -27.12 4.22
N GLN A 289 14.70 -27.03 4.93
CA GLN A 289 15.53 -25.82 4.95
C GLN A 289 16.12 -25.48 3.58
N GLN A 290 16.52 -26.49 2.81
CA GLN A 290 17.00 -26.31 1.42
C GLN A 290 15.86 -25.83 0.52
N LEU A 291 14.69 -26.49 0.57
CA LEU A 291 13.50 -26.09 -0.19
C LEU A 291 13.07 -24.65 0.13
N ARG A 292 13.15 -24.25 1.40
CA ARG A 292 12.90 -22.86 1.81
C ARG A 292 13.86 -21.91 1.11
N GLN A 293 15.17 -22.20 1.09
CA GLN A 293 16.16 -21.34 0.43
C GLN A 293 15.92 -21.27 -1.08
N GLU A 294 15.59 -22.40 -1.71
CA GLU A 294 15.22 -22.46 -3.12
C GLU A 294 13.95 -21.66 -3.41
N TRP A 295 12.94 -21.71 -2.54
CA TRP A 295 11.69 -20.95 -2.70
C TRP A 295 11.92 -19.45 -2.54
N MET A 296 12.66 -19.04 -1.50
CA MET A 296 12.95 -17.63 -1.19
C MET A 296 13.74 -16.93 -2.30
N HIS A 297 14.60 -17.67 -3.00
CA HIS A 297 15.50 -17.15 -4.04
C HIS A 297 15.18 -17.66 -5.44
N GLY A 298 14.12 -18.47 -5.59
CA GLY A 298 13.71 -19.06 -6.85
C GLY A 298 13.28 -18.01 -7.87
N PRO A 299 13.39 -18.30 -9.17
CA PRO A 299 12.99 -17.36 -10.20
C PRO A 299 11.49 -17.08 -10.14
N GLU A 300 11.18 -15.78 -10.09
CA GLU A 300 10.01 -15.10 -10.65
C GLU A 300 8.68 -15.86 -10.54
N TYR A 301 8.07 -15.85 -9.36
CA TYR A 301 6.63 -16.08 -9.25
C TYR A 301 5.91 -15.04 -10.12
N GLU A 302 5.04 -15.49 -11.03
CA GLU A 302 4.26 -14.61 -11.92
C GLU A 302 3.45 -13.59 -11.11
N GLU A 303 2.91 -14.03 -9.98
CA GLU A 303 2.18 -13.21 -9.00
C GLU A 303 3.05 -12.10 -8.36
N LEU A 304 4.37 -12.29 -8.31
CA LEU A 304 5.33 -11.32 -7.80
C LEU A 304 5.97 -10.49 -8.92
N GLN A 305 5.43 -10.55 -10.14
CA GLN A 305 5.88 -9.77 -11.31
C GLN A 305 7.40 -9.85 -11.53
N GLY A 306 7.95 -11.05 -11.45
CA GLY A 306 9.38 -11.25 -11.65
C GLY A 306 10.26 -11.02 -10.42
N ARG A 307 9.67 -10.81 -9.24
CA ARG A 307 10.43 -10.65 -7.99
C ARG A 307 10.54 -11.99 -7.25
N SER A 308 11.64 -12.16 -6.51
CA SER A 308 11.74 -13.26 -5.55
C SER A 308 11.07 -12.87 -4.23
N PRO A 309 10.52 -13.83 -3.47
CA PRO A 309 9.97 -13.57 -2.14
C PRO A 309 10.97 -12.86 -1.21
N ALA A 310 12.24 -13.25 -1.24
CA ALA A 310 13.29 -12.60 -0.44
C ALA A 310 13.47 -11.12 -0.81
N SER A 311 13.35 -10.76 -2.09
CA SER A 311 13.46 -9.37 -2.53
C SER A 311 12.29 -8.52 -2.04
N VAL A 312 11.07 -9.03 -2.11
CA VAL A 312 9.86 -8.31 -1.63
C VAL A 312 9.96 -8.09 -0.11
N ILE A 313 10.33 -9.14 0.64
CA ILE A 313 10.53 -9.05 2.09
C ILE A 313 11.64 -8.05 2.44
N ASP A 314 12.76 -8.07 1.72
CA ASP A 314 13.85 -7.12 1.94
C ASP A 314 13.39 -5.67 1.74
N ARG A 315 12.63 -5.38 0.69
CA ARG A 315 12.12 -4.04 0.41
C ARG A 315 11.12 -3.57 1.45
N GLU A 316 10.19 -4.43 1.87
CA GLU A 316 9.24 -4.09 2.95
C GLU A 316 9.96 -3.79 4.28
N ARG A 317 10.94 -4.63 4.65
CA ARG A 317 11.78 -4.38 5.83
C ARG A 317 12.57 -3.10 5.70
N ARG A 318 13.01 -2.74 4.49
CA ARG A 318 13.66 -1.46 4.21
C ARG A 318 12.69 -0.27 4.15
N ARG A 319 11.38 -0.50 4.35
CA ARG A 319 10.29 0.50 4.21
C ARG A 319 10.26 1.13 2.82
N LEU A 320 10.60 0.34 1.80
CA LEU A 320 10.59 0.78 0.42
C LEU A 320 9.29 0.30 -0.25
N PRO A 321 8.49 1.22 -0.80
CA PRO A 321 7.33 0.86 -1.62
C PRO A 321 7.68 -0.05 -2.78
N GLU A 322 6.84 -1.03 -3.06
CA GLU A 322 6.94 -1.88 -4.25
C GLU A 322 6.35 -1.15 -5.47
N CYS A 323 7.12 -0.22 -6.02
CA CYS A 323 6.72 0.47 -7.25
C CYS A 323 6.83 -0.48 -8.45
N VAL A 324 5.82 -0.40 -9.29
CA VAL A 324 5.69 -1.17 -10.53
C VAL A 324 5.45 -0.19 -11.67
N SER A 325 5.77 -0.58 -12.90
CA SER A 325 5.37 0.24 -14.05
C SER A 325 3.85 0.26 -14.16
N GLY A 326 3.30 1.30 -14.77
CA GLY A 326 1.87 1.32 -15.05
C GLY A 326 1.43 0.13 -15.93
N GLU A 327 2.27 -0.31 -16.87
CA GLU A 327 2.04 -1.52 -17.66
C GLU A 327 1.94 -2.78 -16.78
N GLN A 328 2.77 -2.91 -15.73
CA GLN A 328 2.71 -4.02 -14.79
C GLN A 328 1.50 -3.94 -13.84
N ALA A 329 1.04 -2.73 -13.50
CA ALA A 329 -0.16 -2.50 -12.69
C ALA A 329 -1.46 -2.65 -13.48
N MET A 330 -1.37 -2.70 -14.81
CA MET A 330 -2.53 -2.73 -15.70
C MET A 330 -3.27 -4.06 -15.57
N VAL A 331 -4.46 -4.02 -14.98
CA VAL A 331 -5.31 -5.21 -14.77
C VAL A 331 -5.92 -5.71 -16.08
N ASP A 332 -6.39 -4.78 -16.92
CA ASP A 332 -7.03 -5.09 -18.20
C ASP A 332 -6.40 -4.23 -19.31
N PRO A 333 -5.60 -4.83 -20.23
CA PRO A 333 -4.98 -4.10 -21.34
C PRO A 333 -6.00 -3.59 -22.36
N ASP A 334 -7.25 -4.05 -22.31
CA ASP A 334 -8.35 -3.58 -23.16
C ASP A 334 -9.22 -2.52 -22.48
N CYS A 335 -8.97 -2.19 -21.21
CA CYS A 335 -9.73 -1.16 -20.49
C CYS A 335 -9.10 0.23 -20.67
N PRO A 336 -9.81 1.22 -21.25
CA PRO A 336 -9.30 2.58 -21.43
C PRO A 336 -8.83 3.24 -20.14
N LEU A 337 -9.52 2.96 -19.03
CA LEU A 337 -9.13 3.47 -17.71
C LEU A 337 -7.85 2.82 -17.20
N CYS A 338 -7.69 1.51 -17.37
CA CYS A 338 -6.46 0.82 -16.97
C CYS A 338 -5.27 1.29 -17.80
N GLN A 339 -5.45 1.50 -19.11
CA GLN A 339 -4.43 2.09 -19.97
C GLN A 339 -4.09 3.52 -19.54
N MET A 340 -5.10 4.34 -19.22
CA MET A 340 -4.87 5.70 -18.75
C MET A 340 -4.14 5.73 -17.40
N MET A 341 -4.52 4.88 -16.44
CA MET A 341 -3.82 4.74 -15.16
C MET A 341 -2.40 4.16 -15.31
N ALA A 342 -2.15 3.41 -16.38
CA ALA A 342 -0.83 2.87 -16.70
C ALA A 342 0.14 3.92 -17.26
N ASP A 343 -0.34 5.10 -17.62
CA ASP A 343 0.54 6.18 -18.07
C ASP A 343 1.32 6.79 -16.91
N GLU A 344 2.57 7.16 -17.18
CA GLU A 344 3.48 7.77 -16.20
C GLU A 344 2.96 9.08 -15.58
N GLN A 345 1.96 9.72 -16.21
CA GLN A 345 1.36 10.97 -15.73
C GLN A 345 0.58 10.83 -14.41
N PHE A 346 0.14 9.63 -14.06
CA PHE A 346 -0.55 9.39 -12.78
C PHE A 346 0.41 9.13 -11.61
N GLY A 347 1.72 9.24 -11.85
CA GLY A 347 2.76 9.01 -10.87
C GLY A 347 3.11 7.52 -10.71
N PRO A 348 3.90 7.18 -9.69
CA PRO A 348 4.28 5.80 -9.43
C PRO A 348 3.06 4.96 -9.04
N MET A 349 2.95 3.76 -9.63
CA MET A 349 2.00 2.75 -9.22
C MET A 349 2.65 1.82 -8.20
N PHE A 350 1.91 1.43 -7.17
CA PHE A 350 2.40 0.54 -6.14
C PHE A 350 1.64 -0.78 -6.17
N TRP A 351 2.39 -1.85 -6.04
CA TRP A 351 1.86 -3.20 -5.90
C TRP A 351 1.94 -3.62 -4.44
N GLY A 352 0.98 -4.42 -3.99
CA GLY A 352 1.06 -5.04 -2.68
C GLY A 352 0.30 -6.35 -2.58
N LEU A 353 0.67 -7.13 -1.57
CA LEU A 353 -0.08 -8.31 -1.14
C LEU A 353 -1.04 -7.89 -0.03
N ASP A 354 -2.24 -8.44 -0.03
CA ASP A 354 -3.33 -8.13 0.92
C ASP A 354 -3.77 -9.34 1.75
N GLY A 355 -3.22 -10.52 1.46
CA GLY A 355 -3.59 -11.79 2.11
C GLY A 355 -4.91 -12.38 1.63
N CYS A 356 -5.47 -11.94 0.49
CA CYS A 356 -6.72 -12.51 -0.05
C CYS A 356 -6.63 -14.01 -0.39
N ASN A 357 -5.42 -14.56 -0.53
CA ASN A 357 -5.14 -15.98 -0.76
C ASN A 357 -5.00 -16.81 0.54
N MET A 358 -5.05 -16.17 1.71
CA MET A 358 -4.92 -16.84 3.00
C MET A 358 -6.25 -17.48 3.44
N ASP A 359 -6.18 -18.57 4.19
CA ASP A 359 -7.38 -19.21 4.76
C ASP A 359 -8.12 -18.28 5.72
N ASP A 360 -9.46 -18.29 5.67
CA ASP A 360 -10.29 -17.53 6.62
C ASP A 360 -10.38 -18.23 7.99
N ASP A 361 -9.30 -18.16 8.75
CA ASP A 361 -9.21 -18.62 10.14
C ASP A 361 -8.46 -17.56 10.97
N PHE A 362 -8.76 -17.49 12.27
CA PHE A 362 -8.08 -16.58 13.19
C PHE A 362 -6.55 -16.71 13.14
N ALA A 363 -6.04 -17.94 12.95
CA ALA A 363 -4.60 -18.19 12.85
C ALA A 363 -3.91 -17.40 11.72
N PHE A 364 -4.64 -17.07 10.67
CA PHE A 364 -4.14 -16.46 9.44
C PHE A 364 -4.67 -15.03 9.23
N SER A 365 -5.59 -14.55 10.07
CA SER A 365 -6.12 -13.19 9.95
C SER A 365 -5.18 -12.12 10.53
N PHE A 366 -5.34 -10.88 10.05
CA PHE A 366 -4.60 -9.71 10.57
C PHE A 366 -5.17 -9.10 11.87
N HIS A 367 -6.15 -9.77 12.50
CA HIS A 367 -6.72 -9.29 13.77
C HIS A 367 -5.75 -9.52 14.93
N ARG A 368 -5.70 -8.64 15.94
CA ARG A 368 -4.82 -8.92 17.10
C ARG A 368 -5.42 -10.01 17.97
N THR A 369 -6.73 -9.98 18.15
CA THR A 369 -7.44 -10.87 19.07
C THR A 369 -8.48 -11.74 18.35
N ARG A 370 -8.78 -12.88 18.95
CA ARG A 370 -9.81 -13.79 18.42
C ARG A 370 -11.18 -13.13 18.47
N GLU A 371 -11.43 -12.35 19.50
CA GLU A 371 -12.68 -11.63 19.72
C GLU A 371 -12.96 -10.60 18.62
N GLU A 372 -11.92 -9.89 18.14
CA GLU A 372 -12.03 -8.96 17.01
C GLU A 372 -12.37 -9.69 15.71
N TRP A 373 -11.64 -10.76 15.39
CA TRP A 373 -11.91 -11.57 14.19
C TRP A 373 -13.32 -12.17 14.22
N GLU A 374 -13.72 -12.79 15.34
CA GLU A 374 -15.07 -13.35 15.49
C GLU A 374 -16.17 -12.28 15.41
N LYS A 375 -15.86 -11.04 15.79
CA LYS A 375 -16.80 -9.91 15.64
C LYS A 375 -16.97 -9.52 14.18
N GLU A 376 -15.88 -9.36 13.44
CA GLU A 376 -15.94 -9.05 12.01
C GLU A 376 -16.66 -10.16 11.23
N GLN A 377 -16.36 -11.43 11.52
CA GLN A 377 -17.04 -12.57 10.90
C GLN A 377 -18.58 -12.50 11.10
N ARG A 378 -19.05 -12.18 12.31
CA ARG A 378 -20.48 -11.98 12.56
C ARG A 378 -21.06 -10.79 11.80
N GLU A 379 -20.32 -9.69 11.69
CA GLU A 379 -20.75 -8.50 10.95
C GLU A 379 -20.82 -8.79 9.43
N TYR A 380 -19.85 -9.54 8.90
CA TYR A 380 -19.82 -9.98 7.51
C TYR A 380 -20.97 -10.94 7.20
N GLU A 381 -21.22 -11.93 8.05
CA GLU A 381 -22.38 -12.84 7.92
C GLU A 381 -23.71 -12.08 7.95
N GLU A 382 -23.85 -11.07 8.81
CA GLU A 382 -25.03 -10.21 8.86
C GLU A 382 -25.17 -9.34 7.60
N MET A 383 -24.07 -8.74 7.14
CA MET A 383 -24.04 -7.97 5.91
C MET A 383 -24.42 -8.82 4.71
N ASN A 384 -23.83 -10.01 4.56
CA ASN A 384 -24.13 -10.93 3.46
C ASN A 384 -25.61 -11.36 3.49
N ARG A 385 -26.15 -11.67 4.68
CA ARG A 385 -27.58 -11.96 4.84
C ARG A 385 -28.46 -10.80 4.40
N ARG A 386 -28.14 -9.56 4.78
CA ARG A 386 -28.89 -8.36 4.35
C ARG A 386 -28.80 -8.14 2.84
N PHE A 387 -27.60 -8.30 2.28
CA PHE A 387 -27.36 -8.17 0.86
C PHE A 387 -28.13 -9.22 0.05
N GLU A 388 -28.13 -10.49 0.47
CA GLU A 388 -28.92 -11.54 -0.19
C GLU A 388 -30.43 -11.25 -0.12
N GLU A 389 -30.93 -10.73 1.00
CA GLU A 389 -32.34 -10.31 1.13
C GLU A 389 -32.68 -9.13 0.22
N GLU A 390 -31.82 -8.11 0.15
CA GLU A 390 -31.99 -6.93 -0.71
C GLU A 390 -31.87 -7.30 -2.19
N TRP A 391 -30.82 -8.03 -2.57
CA TRP A 391 -30.63 -8.55 -3.91
C TRP A 391 -31.83 -9.37 -4.36
N LYS A 392 -32.38 -10.23 -3.50
CA LYS A 392 -33.60 -10.98 -3.81
C LYS A 392 -34.82 -10.07 -3.99
N ARG A 393 -34.99 -9.04 -3.15
CA ARG A 393 -36.07 -8.05 -3.30
C ARG A 393 -35.94 -7.26 -4.59
N ASP A 394 -34.73 -6.84 -4.94
CA ASP A 394 -34.43 -6.10 -6.15
C ASP A 394 -34.60 -6.98 -7.38
N GLN A 395 -34.16 -8.23 -7.32
CA GLN A 395 -34.41 -9.21 -8.38
C GLN A 395 -35.91 -9.46 -8.56
N ASP A 396 -36.67 -9.61 -7.48
CA ASP A 396 -38.14 -9.73 -7.52
C ASP A 396 -38.80 -8.45 -8.05
N PHE A 397 -38.30 -7.27 -7.67
CA PHE A 397 -38.77 -5.98 -8.16
C PHE A 397 -38.44 -5.76 -9.63
N ILE A 398 -37.23 -6.11 -10.09
CA ILE A 398 -36.80 -6.02 -11.49
C ILE A 398 -37.58 -7.02 -12.32
N ASN A 399 -37.76 -8.26 -11.86
CA ASN A 399 -38.60 -9.25 -12.55
C ASN A 399 -40.06 -8.76 -12.62
N GLY A 400 -40.57 -8.16 -11.55
CA GLY A 400 -41.90 -7.55 -11.50
C GLY A 400 -42.03 -6.29 -12.34
N ARG A 401 -40.99 -5.46 -12.42
CA ARG A 401 -40.91 -4.22 -13.20
C ARG A 401 -40.72 -4.53 -14.67
N ALA A 402 -39.88 -5.48 -15.06
CA ALA A 402 -39.79 -5.96 -16.43
C ALA A 402 -41.16 -6.46 -16.91
N ALA A 403 -41.87 -7.23 -16.08
CA ALA A 403 -43.25 -7.64 -16.35
C ALA A 403 -44.24 -6.45 -16.39
N ALA A 404 -44.06 -5.42 -15.57
CA ALA A 404 -44.90 -4.23 -15.54
C ALA A 404 -44.57 -3.21 -16.64
N GLN A 405 -43.32 -3.14 -17.10
CA GLN A 405 -42.82 -2.21 -18.11
C GLN A 405 -43.15 -2.74 -19.51
N GLU A 406 -43.17 -4.08 -19.69
CA GLU A 406 -43.84 -4.76 -20.82
C GLU A 406 -45.36 -4.48 -20.83
N PHE A 407 -45.98 -4.24 -19.67
CA PHE A 407 -47.41 -3.99 -19.53
C PHE A 407 -47.82 -2.49 -19.60
N LEU A 408 -46.97 -1.54 -19.19
CA LEU A 408 -47.35 -0.14 -18.93
C LEU A 408 -46.69 0.92 -19.82
N GLY A 409 -45.62 0.62 -20.57
CA GLY A 409 -45.02 1.58 -21.51
C GLY A 409 -44.64 2.92 -20.89
N VAL A 410 -43.99 2.91 -19.72
CA VAL A 410 -43.62 4.13 -18.99
C VAL A 410 -42.38 4.79 -19.59
N ASP A 411 -42.46 6.11 -19.76
CA ASP A 411 -41.52 7.01 -20.43
C ASP A 411 -40.22 7.26 -19.62
N GLU A 412 -39.06 7.17 -20.29
CA GLU A 412 -37.68 7.04 -19.77
C GLU A 412 -37.01 8.38 -19.40
N GLY A 413 -37.75 9.36 -18.90
CA GLY A 413 -37.32 10.76 -18.96
C GLY A 413 -36.11 11.22 -18.14
N GLN A 414 -35.50 10.39 -17.26
CA GLN A 414 -34.41 10.82 -16.37
C GLN A 414 -33.38 9.75 -15.96
N SER A 415 -33.42 8.53 -16.52
CA SER A 415 -32.38 7.54 -16.22
C SER A 415 -31.17 7.78 -17.11
N SER A 416 -29.98 7.82 -16.52
CA SER A 416 -28.71 7.73 -17.27
C SER A 416 -28.79 6.61 -18.31
N VAL A 417 -28.27 6.88 -19.52
CA VAL A 417 -28.14 5.86 -20.57
C VAL A 417 -27.06 4.83 -20.24
N TRP A 418 -26.23 5.13 -19.24
CA TRP A 418 -25.16 4.30 -18.69
C TRP A 418 -25.66 3.51 -17.49
N THR A 419 -25.29 2.24 -17.42
CA THR A 419 -25.71 1.31 -16.36
C THR A 419 -24.63 1.06 -15.32
N SER A 420 -23.36 1.12 -15.72
CA SER A 420 -22.21 0.80 -14.85
C SER A 420 -21.15 1.89 -14.81
N SER A 421 -21.29 2.94 -15.63
CA SER A 421 -20.42 4.12 -15.65
C SER A 421 -21.18 5.39 -15.27
N PHE A 422 -20.48 6.35 -14.68
CA PHE A 422 -21.05 7.60 -14.18
C PHE A 422 -20.07 8.77 -14.39
N SER A 423 -20.62 9.93 -14.74
CA SER A 423 -19.91 11.20 -14.79
C SER A 423 -20.74 12.28 -14.08
N ASP A 424 -20.09 13.04 -13.18
CA ASP A 424 -20.72 14.17 -12.51
C ASP A 424 -20.47 15.45 -13.32
N GLU A 425 -21.39 15.72 -14.23
CA GLU A 425 -21.31 16.91 -15.09
C GLU A 425 -21.38 18.20 -14.28
N GLN A 426 -22.22 18.26 -13.24
CA GLN A 426 -22.40 19.46 -12.44
C GLN A 426 -21.13 19.79 -11.64
N ALA A 427 -20.48 18.76 -11.08
CA ALA A 427 -19.22 18.96 -10.38
C ALA A 427 -18.12 19.45 -11.32
N THR A 428 -17.99 18.86 -12.51
CA THR A 428 -16.96 19.24 -13.48
C THR A 428 -17.19 20.63 -14.09
N ASP A 429 -18.44 21.09 -14.22
CA ASP A 429 -18.77 22.46 -14.64
C ASP A 429 -18.38 23.51 -13.57
N ALA A 430 -18.48 23.15 -12.29
CA ALA A 430 -18.16 24.06 -11.19
C ALA A 430 -16.64 24.19 -10.92
N MET A 431 -15.82 23.29 -11.47
CA MET A 431 -14.37 23.26 -11.27
C MET A 431 -13.63 24.20 -12.22
N PRO A 432 -12.40 24.64 -11.91
CA PRO A 432 -11.49 25.24 -12.89
C PRO A 432 -11.15 24.26 -14.02
N ALA A 433 -10.88 24.77 -15.23
CA ALA A 433 -10.64 23.94 -16.41
C ALA A 433 -9.50 22.92 -16.22
N GLY A 434 -8.40 23.34 -15.57
CA GLY A 434 -7.25 22.47 -15.30
C GLY A 434 -7.56 21.30 -14.35
N GLN A 435 -8.62 21.40 -13.54
CA GLN A 435 -9.09 20.30 -12.68
C GLN A 435 -10.21 19.49 -13.35
N ALA A 436 -11.06 20.16 -14.14
CA ALA A 436 -12.20 19.53 -14.80
C ALA A 436 -11.78 18.59 -15.94
N VAL A 437 -10.81 19.00 -16.78
CA VAL A 437 -10.40 18.25 -17.99
C VAL A 437 -9.95 16.81 -17.67
N PRO A 438 -9.05 16.56 -16.67
CA PRO A 438 -8.68 15.19 -16.30
C PRO A 438 -9.85 14.33 -15.81
N LEU A 439 -10.76 14.92 -15.02
CA LEU A 439 -11.95 14.21 -14.52
C LEU A 439 -12.94 13.87 -15.64
N MET A 440 -13.08 14.76 -16.63
CA MET A 440 -13.91 14.52 -17.81
C MET A 440 -13.32 13.42 -18.70
N LEU A 441 -12.00 13.42 -18.90
CA LEU A 441 -11.30 12.33 -19.60
C LEU A 441 -11.52 10.98 -18.90
N PHE A 442 -11.45 10.97 -17.56
CA PHE A 442 -11.78 9.78 -16.78
C PHE A 442 -13.23 9.33 -17.00
N GLY A 443 -14.19 10.25 -16.96
CA GLY A 443 -15.60 9.95 -17.25
C GLY A 443 -15.80 9.33 -18.64
N ILE A 444 -15.19 9.91 -19.67
CA ILE A 444 -15.23 9.40 -21.05
C ILE A 444 -14.61 7.99 -21.13
N GLY A 445 -13.47 7.77 -20.47
CA GLY A 445 -12.82 6.46 -20.40
C GLY A 445 -13.70 5.39 -19.73
N ALA A 446 -14.43 5.76 -18.67
CA ALA A 446 -15.37 4.87 -17.98
C ALA A 446 -16.56 4.48 -18.89
N HIS A 447 -17.15 5.46 -19.57
CA HIS A 447 -18.21 5.25 -20.55
C HIS A 447 -17.75 4.36 -21.71
N LEU A 448 -16.52 4.55 -22.20
CA LEU A 448 -15.94 3.71 -23.23
C LEU A 448 -15.70 2.28 -22.76
N GLY A 449 -15.33 2.07 -21.49
CA GLY A 449 -15.24 0.75 -20.88
C GLY A 449 -16.58 0.00 -20.91
N GLU A 450 -17.66 0.66 -20.50
CA GLU A 450 -19.02 0.09 -20.55
C GLU A 450 -19.46 -0.18 -21.99
N LEU A 451 -19.25 0.76 -22.92
CA LEU A 451 -19.58 0.58 -24.33
C LEU A 451 -18.78 -0.57 -24.96
N GLY A 452 -17.52 -0.76 -24.56
CA GLY A 452 -16.69 -1.87 -24.96
C GLY A 452 -17.27 -3.23 -24.55
N GLU A 453 -17.82 -3.33 -23.33
CA GLU A 453 -18.46 -4.55 -22.84
C GLU A 453 -19.73 -4.89 -23.65
N ASP A 454 -20.57 -3.89 -23.95
CA ASP A 454 -21.75 -4.07 -24.80
C ASP A 454 -21.37 -4.62 -26.19
N LEU A 455 -20.24 -4.17 -26.73
CA LEU A 455 -19.71 -4.60 -28.03
C LEU A 455 -19.15 -6.02 -28.02
N LYS A 456 -18.61 -6.54 -26.90
CA LYS A 456 -18.04 -7.91 -26.84
C LYS A 456 -19.03 -9.01 -27.24
N SER A 457 -20.33 -8.73 -27.17
CA SER A 457 -21.39 -9.65 -27.56
C SER A 457 -21.53 -9.86 -29.09
N THR A 458 -20.76 -9.15 -29.92
CA THR A 458 -20.94 -9.15 -31.39
C THR A 458 -19.69 -9.61 -32.16
N GLU A 459 -19.89 -10.19 -33.34
CA GLU A 459 -18.82 -10.75 -34.18
C GLU A 459 -17.76 -9.71 -34.61
N ASP A 460 -18.17 -8.45 -34.83
CA ASP A 460 -17.31 -7.32 -35.20
C ASP A 460 -16.98 -6.38 -34.03
N GLY A 461 -17.51 -6.66 -32.84
CA GLY A 461 -17.50 -5.73 -31.73
C GLY A 461 -16.11 -5.49 -31.14
N ALA A 462 -15.26 -6.51 -31.12
CA ALA A 462 -13.88 -6.39 -30.65
C ALA A 462 -13.07 -5.38 -31.48
N GLU A 463 -13.23 -5.40 -32.81
CA GLU A 463 -12.52 -4.47 -33.70
C GLU A 463 -13.03 -3.04 -33.54
N ARG A 464 -14.36 -2.85 -33.44
CA ARG A 464 -14.94 -1.53 -33.18
C ARG A 464 -14.50 -0.96 -31.83
N ALA A 465 -14.53 -1.78 -30.79
CA ALA A 465 -14.07 -1.39 -29.47
C ALA A 465 -12.59 -0.98 -29.51
N ARG A 466 -11.74 -1.76 -30.20
CA ARG A 466 -10.31 -1.42 -30.41
C ARG A 466 -10.12 -0.07 -31.11
N LEU A 467 -10.93 0.24 -32.13
CA LEU A 467 -10.86 1.52 -32.85
C LEU A 467 -11.26 2.69 -31.96
N LEU A 468 -12.36 2.58 -31.20
CA LEU A 468 -12.77 3.62 -30.26
C LEU A 468 -11.71 3.85 -29.17
N ARG A 469 -11.05 2.78 -28.70
CA ARG A 469 -9.90 2.89 -27.77
C ARG A 469 -8.72 3.62 -28.37
N SER A 470 -8.40 3.35 -29.63
CA SER A 470 -7.34 4.08 -30.36
C SER A 470 -7.65 5.57 -30.42
N ASN A 471 -8.88 5.95 -30.77
CA ASN A 471 -9.30 7.35 -30.79
C ASN A 471 -9.24 8.01 -29.41
N PHE A 472 -9.61 7.29 -28.35
CA PHE A 472 -9.49 7.80 -26.99
C PHE A 472 -8.02 7.99 -26.56
N ALA A 473 -7.13 7.05 -26.88
CA ALA A 473 -5.70 7.19 -26.61
C ALA A 473 -5.11 8.39 -27.37
N GLU A 474 -5.45 8.56 -28.65
CA GLU A 474 -5.06 9.74 -29.45
C GLU A 474 -5.60 11.05 -28.86
N LEU A 475 -6.82 11.04 -28.29
CA LEU A 475 -7.44 12.21 -27.70
C LEU A 475 -6.69 12.63 -26.42
N ARG A 476 -6.34 11.67 -25.57
CA ARG A 476 -5.55 11.91 -24.36
C ARG A 476 -4.21 12.56 -24.71
N HIS A 477 -3.46 11.96 -25.64
CA HIS A 477 -2.19 12.56 -26.10
C HIS A 477 -2.37 13.96 -26.68
N ALA A 478 -3.43 14.21 -27.45
CA ALA A 478 -3.70 15.54 -28.00
C ALA A 478 -3.98 16.60 -26.93
N ILE A 479 -4.64 16.23 -25.84
CA ILE A 479 -4.92 17.09 -24.70
C ILE A 479 -3.66 17.34 -23.87
N ASP A 480 -2.86 16.30 -23.64
CA ASP A 480 -1.60 16.39 -22.91
C ASP A 480 -0.58 17.29 -23.63
N ASP A 481 -0.52 17.20 -24.95
CA ASP A 481 0.28 18.09 -25.81
C ASP A 481 -0.24 19.55 -25.83
N ARG A 482 -1.39 19.81 -25.17
CA ARG A 482 -2.11 21.09 -25.16
C ARG A 482 -2.36 21.65 -26.56
N ASN A 483 -2.51 20.79 -27.57
CA ASN A 483 -2.71 21.19 -28.95
C ASN A 483 -4.21 21.16 -29.31
N PRO A 484 -4.88 22.32 -29.40
CA PRO A 484 -6.33 22.36 -29.58
C PRO A 484 -6.74 21.81 -30.94
N TRP A 485 -5.92 22.01 -31.98
CA TRP A 485 -6.19 21.52 -33.32
C TRP A 485 -6.12 20.00 -33.40
N THR A 486 -5.14 19.41 -32.71
CA THR A 486 -5.04 17.94 -32.61
C THR A 486 -6.23 17.40 -31.83
N ALA A 487 -6.59 18.01 -30.70
CA ALA A 487 -7.73 17.57 -29.88
C ALA A 487 -9.05 17.64 -30.67
N GLU A 488 -9.31 18.75 -31.36
CA GLU A 488 -10.49 18.92 -32.24
C GLU A 488 -10.52 17.89 -33.37
N SER A 489 -9.38 17.66 -34.03
CA SER A 489 -9.29 16.66 -35.09
C SER A 489 -9.55 15.24 -34.57
N THR A 490 -9.03 14.90 -33.40
CA THR A 490 -9.23 13.58 -32.80
C THR A 490 -10.67 13.37 -32.35
N VAL A 491 -11.29 14.38 -31.72
CA VAL A 491 -12.71 14.33 -31.36
C VAL A 491 -13.58 14.18 -32.60
N ALA A 492 -13.32 14.92 -33.67
CA ALA A 492 -14.08 14.77 -34.92
C ALA A 492 -14.00 13.33 -35.47
N SER A 493 -12.81 12.72 -35.47
CA SER A 493 -12.65 11.32 -35.87
C SER A 493 -13.35 10.36 -34.90
N PHE A 494 -13.35 10.66 -33.59
CA PHE A 494 -14.01 9.84 -32.59
C PHE A 494 -15.53 9.88 -32.78
N SER A 495 -16.12 11.07 -32.93
CA SER A 495 -17.55 11.25 -33.19
C SER A 495 -17.99 10.57 -34.48
N GLU A 496 -17.21 10.65 -35.57
CA GLU A 496 -17.54 9.93 -36.82
C GLU A 496 -17.70 8.41 -36.59
N ARG A 497 -16.84 7.81 -35.75
CA ARG A 497 -16.94 6.39 -35.40
C ARG A 497 -18.12 6.07 -34.48
N LEU A 498 -18.47 6.99 -33.58
CA LEU A 498 -19.64 6.84 -32.70
C LEU A 498 -20.93 6.92 -33.51
N ASP A 499 -21.01 7.81 -34.49
CA ASP A 499 -22.10 7.93 -35.47
C ASP A 499 -22.24 6.66 -36.33
N GLU A 500 -21.14 6.14 -36.87
CA GLU A 500 -21.12 4.86 -37.60
C GLU A 500 -21.64 3.72 -36.71
N LEU A 501 -21.17 3.66 -35.46
CA LEU A 501 -21.60 2.66 -34.50
C LEU A 501 -23.09 2.80 -34.16
N ALA A 502 -23.59 4.01 -33.92
CA ALA A 502 -24.99 4.29 -33.64
C ALA A 502 -25.90 3.87 -34.80
N THR A 503 -25.43 4.09 -36.04
CA THR A 503 -26.13 3.69 -37.27
C THR A 503 -26.22 2.17 -37.40
N ASP A 504 -25.09 1.49 -37.21
CA ASP A 504 -25.02 0.03 -37.33
C ASP A 504 -25.69 -0.70 -36.14
N ARG A 505 -25.73 -0.06 -34.98
CA ARG A 505 -26.24 -0.60 -33.72
C ARG A 505 -27.22 0.38 -33.05
N PRO A 506 -28.48 0.46 -33.53
CA PRO A 506 -29.46 1.41 -32.98
C PRO A 506 -29.71 1.31 -31.47
N LYS A 507 -29.45 0.14 -30.87
CA LYS A 507 -29.54 -0.06 -29.42
C LYS A 507 -28.51 0.73 -28.61
N LEU A 508 -27.37 1.07 -29.21
CA LEU A 508 -26.28 1.82 -28.59
C LEU A 508 -26.33 3.32 -28.94
N ALA A 509 -27.25 3.74 -29.80
CA ALA A 509 -27.30 5.11 -30.32
C ALA A 509 -27.36 6.17 -29.21
N LEU A 510 -28.16 5.94 -28.16
CA LEU A 510 -28.25 6.88 -27.03
C LEU A 510 -26.93 7.03 -26.27
N LYS A 511 -26.17 5.94 -26.09
CA LYS A 511 -24.83 5.98 -25.46
C LYS A 511 -23.82 6.71 -26.35
N CYS A 512 -23.84 6.46 -27.66
CA CYS A 512 -22.99 7.16 -28.62
C CYS A 512 -23.24 8.67 -28.59
N THR A 513 -24.51 9.10 -28.68
CA THR A 513 -24.89 10.51 -28.65
C THR A 513 -24.53 11.19 -27.33
N ASP A 514 -24.70 10.49 -26.20
CA ASP A 514 -24.28 11.04 -24.92
C ASP A 514 -22.76 11.21 -24.83
N LEU A 515 -21.99 10.23 -25.32
CA LEU A 515 -20.53 10.30 -25.33
C LEU A 515 -20.00 11.41 -26.26
N GLU A 516 -20.62 11.61 -27.42
CA GLU A 516 -20.33 12.76 -28.32
C GLU A 516 -20.56 14.10 -27.62
N ARG A 517 -21.69 14.24 -26.93
CA ARG A 517 -21.99 15.43 -26.12
C ARG A 517 -20.90 15.69 -25.07
N GLN A 518 -20.41 14.63 -24.42
CA GLN A 518 -19.33 14.74 -23.45
C GLN A 518 -17.98 15.11 -24.09
N LEU A 519 -17.67 14.59 -25.29
CA LEU A 519 -16.48 14.96 -26.06
C LEU A 519 -16.49 16.44 -26.47
N ASP A 520 -17.64 16.95 -26.93
CA ASP A 520 -17.80 18.37 -27.27
C ASP A 520 -17.59 19.27 -26.05
N ARG A 521 -18.16 18.87 -24.91
CA ARG A 521 -18.00 19.59 -23.64
C ARG A 521 -16.54 19.57 -23.18
N LEU A 522 -15.84 18.44 -23.34
CA LEU A 522 -14.41 18.35 -23.04
C LEU A 522 -13.59 19.34 -23.88
N LEU A 523 -13.86 19.45 -25.19
CA LEU A 523 -13.19 20.42 -26.05
C LEU A 523 -13.42 21.87 -25.62
N GLU A 524 -14.65 22.21 -25.23
CA GLU A 524 -14.95 23.56 -24.71
C GLU A 524 -14.07 23.87 -23.48
N ARG A 525 -13.94 22.91 -22.56
CA ARG A 525 -13.10 23.06 -21.36
C ARG A 525 -11.60 23.09 -21.66
N CYS A 526 -11.14 22.37 -22.68
CA CYS A 526 -9.76 22.47 -23.15
C CYS A 526 -9.44 23.86 -23.71
N ARG A 527 -10.39 24.52 -24.37
CA ARG A 527 -10.22 25.91 -24.84
C ARG A 527 -10.13 26.89 -23.67
N ASP A 528 -10.98 26.74 -22.66
CA ASP A 528 -10.94 27.55 -21.44
C ASP A 528 -9.57 27.45 -20.72
N LEU A 529 -8.94 26.27 -20.76
CA LEU A 529 -7.64 26.04 -20.13
C LEU A 529 -6.51 26.84 -20.81
N GLN A 530 -6.56 26.97 -22.14
CA GLN A 530 -5.53 27.67 -22.92
C GLN A 530 -5.61 29.19 -22.73
N ASP A 531 -6.82 29.74 -22.65
CA ASP A 531 -7.04 31.16 -22.39
C ASP A 531 -6.50 31.62 -21.02
N PHE A 532 -6.26 30.67 -20.10
CA PHE A 532 -5.68 30.93 -18.78
C PHE A 532 -4.15 31.07 -18.82
N ASP A 533 -3.46 30.27 -19.64
CA ASP A 533 -1.99 30.33 -19.78
C ASP A 533 -1.53 31.62 -20.49
N ASP A 534 -2.34 32.13 -21.45
CA ASP A 534 -2.02 33.36 -22.19
C ASP A 534 -2.23 34.66 -21.38
N GLN A 535 -2.85 34.59 -20.18
CA GLN A 535 -3.15 35.74 -19.33
C GLN A 535 -2.15 35.97 -18.20
N ILE A 536 -1.14 35.11 -18.02
CA ILE A 536 -0.05 35.35 -17.09
C ILE A 536 0.98 36.25 -17.79
N PRO A 537 1.12 37.53 -17.42
CA PRO A 537 2.13 38.39 -18.04
C PRO A 537 3.50 37.90 -17.57
N PHE A 538 4.36 37.52 -18.53
CA PHE A 538 5.79 37.31 -18.32
C PHE A 538 6.50 38.53 -17.73
#